data_AF-A0AAD6W7C1-F1
#
_entry.id   AF-A0AAD6W7C1-F1
#
_cell.length_a   1.000
_cell.length_b   1.000
_cell.length_c   1.000
_cell.angle_alpha   90.00
_cell.angle_beta   90.00
_cell.angle_gamma   90.00
#
_symmetry.space_group_name_H-M   'P 1'
#
loop_
_entity.id
_entity.type
_entity.pdbx_description
1 polymer ?
#
loop_
_entity_poly.entity_id
_entity_poly.type
_entity_poly.pdbx_seq_one_letter_code
_entity_poly.pdbx_strand_id
1 'polypeptide(L)'
;MKILNIRSVGLSLSLEKGLPLGSGLGSSAASAAAAAVAVNELFGRKLEVKDLVLAGLESEAKVSGYHADNIAPAIMGGFVLIRTPTKKMRAALPAEIGMSHHVWNCSQAGALVASVLQGDLVGLGKALSSDRIVEPKRAPLIPGMVGVKKAALEAGAFGCTISGAGPTAVAVVDSEDRGVEVGERMVEAFWKEGNLKAVAMVKRLDRVGARLVGSVPR
;
A
#
# COMPACT_ATOMS: atom_id res chain seq x y z
N MET A 1 -18.28 6.49 -18.09
CA MET A 1 -18.73 7.35 -19.22
C MET A 1 -19.86 8.31 -18.84
N LYS A 2 -20.90 7.91 -18.08
CA LYS A 2 -21.94 8.85 -17.60
C LYS A 2 -21.37 10.09 -16.89
N ILE A 3 -20.37 9.89 -16.02
CA ILE A 3 -19.70 10.98 -15.28
C ILE A 3 -18.91 11.95 -16.20
N LEU A 4 -18.54 11.50 -17.40
CA LEU A 4 -17.85 12.32 -18.42
C LEU A 4 -18.83 12.95 -19.43
N ASN A 5 -20.13 12.67 -19.29
CA ASN A 5 -21.18 13.01 -20.24
C ASN A 5 -20.91 12.52 -21.69
N ILE A 6 -20.41 11.29 -21.83
CA ILE A 6 -20.10 10.66 -23.13
C ILE A 6 -21.04 9.48 -23.34
N ARG A 7 -21.72 9.46 -24.49
CA ARG A 7 -22.67 8.38 -24.86
C ARG A 7 -21.94 7.09 -25.21
N SER A 8 -21.01 7.12 -26.17
CA SER A 8 -20.14 6.01 -26.53
C SER A 8 -18.89 6.52 -27.27
N VAL A 9 -17.78 5.79 -27.14
CA VAL A 9 -16.51 6.05 -27.84
C VAL A 9 -15.66 4.77 -27.79
N GLY A 10 -15.00 4.44 -28.90
CA GLY A 10 -14.05 3.32 -28.96
C GLY A 10 -12.68 3.75 -28.44
N LEU A 11 -12.06 2.91 -27.61
CA LEU A 11 -10.73 3.14 -27.05
C LEU A 11 -9.84 1.93 -27.28
N SER A 12 -8.59 2.17 -27.67
CA SER A 12 -7.53 1.16 -27.59
C SER A 12 -6.71 1.42 -26.33
N LEU A 13 -6.47 0.38 -25.54
CA LEU A 13 -5.75 0.45 -24.27
C LEU A 13 -4.62 -0.58 -24.29
N SER A 14 -3.43 -0.13 -23.92
CA SER A 14 -2.30 -1.01 -23.62
C SER A 14 -1.90 -0.83 -22.16
N LEU A 15 -1.56 -1.93 -21.49
CA LEU A 15 -1.19 -1.93 -20.08
C LEU A 15 0.18 -2.56 -19.91
N GLU A 16 1.13 -1.77 -19.42
CA GLU A 16 2.43 -2.25 -18.97
C GLU A 16 2.42 -2.44 -17.45
N LYS A 17 2.77 -3.64 -16.99
CA LYS A 17 2.75 -3.99 -15.56
C LYS A 17 4.16 -3.90 -14.98
N GLY A 18 4.39 -2.90 -14.13
CA GLY A 18 5.64 -2.75 -13.38
C GLY A 18 5.67 -3.39 -11.98
N LEU A 19 4.56 -4.00 -11.52
CA LEU A 19 4.45 -4.57 -10.17
C LEU A 19 3.98 -6.04 -10.19
N PRO A 20 4.60 -6.93 -9.39
CA PRO A 20 4.21 -8.33 -9.34
C PRO A 20 2.78 -8.52 -8.82
N LEU A 21 2.05 -9.47 -9.40
CA LEU A 21 0.68 -9.81 -9.03
C LEU A 21 0.64 -10.46 -7.64
N GLY A 22 -0.41 -10.17 -6.85
CA GLY A 22 -0.63 -10.82 -5.54
C GLY A 22 0.47 -10.59 -4.49
N SER A 23 1.33 -9.59 -4.69
CA SER A 23 2.52 -9.36 -3.85
C SER A 23 2.27 -8.59 -2.56
N GLY A 24 1.13 -7.90 -2.45
CA GLY A 24 0.88 -6.95 -1.36
C GLY A 24 1.39 -5.53 -1.64
N LEU A 25 1.85 -5.24 -2.88
CA LEU A 25 2.32 -3.92 -3.32
C LEU A 25 1.25 -3.05 -4.01
N GLY A 26 -0.03 -3.47 -4.02
CA GLY A 26 -1.10 -2.71 -4.67
C GLY A 26 -1.08 -2.77 -6.21
N SER A 27 -0.61 -3.88 -6.80
CA SER A 27 -0.51 -4.03 -8.28
C SER A 27 -1.85 -3.86 -9.02
N SER A 28 -2.98 -4.27 -8.41
CA SER A 28 -4.33 -4.06 -8.97
C SER A 28 -4.72 -2.57 -8.95
N ALA A 29 -4.58 -1.94 -7.78
CA ALA A 29 -4.85 -0.52 -7.58
C ALA A 29 -4.00 0.37 -8.49
N ALA A 30 -2.72 0.04 -8.72
CA ALA A 30 -1.86 0.76 -9.65
C ALA A 30 -2.41 0.74 -11.09
N SER A 31 -2.88 -0.42 -11.56
CA SER A 31 -3.51 -0.54 -12.88
C SER A 31 -4.84 0.22 -12.97
N ALA A 32 -5.66 0.15 -11.92
CA ALA A 32 -6.93 0.89 -11.86
C ALA A 32 -6.70 2.41 -11.85
N ALA A 33 -5.72 2.90 -11.08
CA ALA A 33 -5.32 4.30 -11.03
C ALA A 33 -4.82 4.79 -12.39
N ALA A 34 -3.92 4.02 -13.03
CA ALA A 34 -3.40 4.33 -14.37
C ALA A 34 -4.52 4.44 -15.41
N ALA A 35 -5.45 3.48 -15.43
CA ALA A 35 -6.59 3.50 -16.34
C ALA A 35 -7.52 4.69 -16.08
N ALA A 36 -7.84 4.98 -14.80
CA ALA A 36 -8.71 6.09 -14.44
C ALA A 36 -8.11 7.45 -14.86
N VAL A 37 -6.83 7.68 -14.56
CA VAL A 37 -6.12 8.90 -14.96
C VAL A 37 -6.02 8.99 -16.49
N ALA A 38 -5.59 7.93 -17.18
CA ALA A 38 -5.45 7.95 -18.64
C ALA A 38 -6.77 8.26 -19.35
N VAL A 39 -7.88 7.67 -18.89
CA VAL A 39 -9.22 7.97 -19.43
C VAL A 39 -9.62 9.41 -19.13
N ASN A 40 -9.38 9.92 -17.92
CA ASN A 40 -9.69 11.30 -17.60
C ASN A 40 -8.90 12.30 -18.46
N GLU A 41 -7.60 12.05 -18.64
CA GLU A 41 -6.71 12.82 -19.53
C GLU A 41 -7.24 12.85 -20.96
N LEU A 42 -7.63 11.68 -21.50
CA LEU A 42 -8.15 11.56 -22.86
C LEU A 42 -9.43 12.38 -23.11
N PHE A 43 -10.23 12.59 -22.07
CA PHE A 43 -11.49 13.34 -22.13
C PHE A 43 -11.39 14.76 -21.55
N GLY A 44 -10.18 15.30 -21.45
CA GLY A 44 -9.95 16.70 -21.11
C GLY A 44 -10.03 17.01 -19.62
N ARG A 45 -9.63 16.06 -18.76
CA ARG A 45 -9.49 16.23 -17.30
C ARG A 45 -10.75 16.77 -16.61
N LYS A 46 -11.90 16.22 -16.97
CA LYS A 46 -13.20 16.68 -16.45
C LYS A 46 -13.51 16.21 -15.02
N LEU A 47 -12.74 15.24 -14.51
CA LEU A 47 -12.97 14.61 -13.20
C LEU A 47 -12.02 15.14 -12.15
N GLU A 48 -12.55 15.35 -10.94
CA GLU A 48 -11.75 15.67 -9.77
C GLU A 48 -11.07 14.41 -9.21
N VAL A 49 -10.05 14.61 -8.37
CA VAL A 49 -9.32 13.51 -7.70
C VAL A 49 -10.27 12.54 -6.98
N LYS A 50 -11.31 13.05 -6.29
CA LYS A 50 -12.29 12.22 -5.60
C LYS A 50 -13.05 11.29 -6.54
N ASP A 51 -13.36 11.75 -7.75
CA ASP A 51 -14.11 10.97 -8.75
C ASP A 51 -13.22 9.85 -9.31
N LEU A 52 -11.92 10.13 -9.49
CA LEU A 52 -10.93 9.13 -9.88
C LEU A 52 -10.79 8.05 -8.81
N VAL A 53 -10.71 8.44 -7.53
CA VAL A 53 -10.64 7.50 -6.40
C VAL A 53 -11.88 6.61 -6.36
N LEU A 54 -13.08 7.19 -6.52
CA LEU A 54 -14.33 6.43 -6.56
C LEU A 54 -14.36 5.48 -7.77
N ALA A 55 -13.96 5.92 -8.96
CA ALA A 55 -13.90 5.08 -10.14
C ALA A 55 -12.94 3.90 -9.98
N GLY A 56 -11.76 4.14 -9.40
CA GLY A 56 -10.78 3.09 -9.11
C GLY A 56 -11.27 2.12 -8.03
N LEU A 57 -11.99 2.61 -7.02
CA LEU A 57 -12.56 1.79 -5.95
C LEU A 57 -13.65 0.83 -6.46
N GLU A 58 -14.50 1.29 -7.38
CA GLU A 58 -15.46 0.44 -8.09
C GLU A 58 -14.78 -0.66 -8.92
N SER A 59 -13.59 -0.38 -9.46
CA SER A 59 -12.77 -1.38 -10.14
C SER A 59 -12.21 -2.41 -9.15
N GLU A 60 -11.58 -1.96 -8.06
CA GLU A 60 -10.99 -2.85 -7.05
C GLU A 60 -12.05 -3.75 -6.39
N ALA A 61 -13.26 -3.24 -6.20
CA ALA A 61 -14.39 -3.99 -5.66
C ALA A 61 -14.68 -5.30 -6.41
N LYS A 62 -14.44 -5.32 -7.73
CA LYS A 62 -14.65 -6.48 -8.60
C LYS A 62 -13.49 -7.48 -8.56
N VAL A 63 -12.31 -7.06 -8.10
CA VAL A 63 -11.08 -7.87 -8.12
C VAL A 63 -10.76 -8.41 -6.73
N SER A 64 -10.52 -7.49 -5.78
CA SER A 64 -9.92 -7.81 -4.48
C SER A 64 -10.84 -7.41 -3.31
N GLY A 65 -11.78 -6.49 -3.55
CA GLY A 65 -12.69 -5.96 -2.54
C GLY A 65 -12.72 -4.43 -2.54
N TYR A 66 -13.63 -3.87 -1.76
CA TYR A 66 -13.84 -2.43 -1.71
C TYR A 66 -12.82 -1.82 -0.72
N HIS A 67 -11.58 -1.64 -1.20
CA HIS A 67 -10.43 -1.20 -0.43
C HIS A 67 -9.87 0.11 -0.99
N ALA A 68 -9.97 1.20 -0.21
CA ALA A 68 -9.50 2.51 -0.64
C ALA A 68 -8.02 2.77 -0.30
N ASP A 69 -7.43 1.97 0.59
CA ASP A 69 -6.08 2.12 1.13
C ASP A 69 -4.95 1.86 0.12
N ASN A 70 -5.23 1.20 -1.00
CA ASN A 70 -4.28 1.14 -2.13
C ASN A 70 -4.65 2.11 -3.26
N ILE A 71 -5.91 2.21 -3.63
CA ILE A 71 -6.32 3.03 -4.77
C ILE A 71 -6.24 4.53 -4.49
N ALA A 72 -6.53 4.98 -3.27
CA ALA A 72 -6.44 6.38 -2.90
C ALA A 72 -4.99 6.90 -2.95
N PRO A 73 -3.99 6.29 -2.27
CA PRO A 73 -2.61 6.75 -2.42
C PRO A 73 -2.05 6.51 -3.83
N ALA A 74 -2.51 5.51 -4.58
CA ALA A 74 -2.11 5.33 -5.98
C ALA A 74 -2.54 6.50 -6.87
N ILE A 75 -3.69 7.14 -6.58
CA ILE A 75 -4.19 8.30 -7.33
C ILE A 75 -3.66 9.61 -6.77
N MET A 76 -3.70 9.78 -5.45
CA MET A 76 -3.42 11.05 -4.77
C MET A 76 -1.94 11.27 -4.50
N GLY A 77 -1.15 10.20 -4.47
CA GLY A 77 0.18 10.22 -3.88
C GLY A 77 0.15 10.44 -2.36
N GLY A 78 1.34 10.38 -1.76
CA GLY A 78 1.56 10.64 -0.35
C GLY A 78 1.04 9.54 0.57
N PHE A 79 0.81 9.92 1.83
CA PHE A 79 0.31 9.04 2.88
C PHE A 79 -1.17 9.35 3.13
N VAL A 80 -2.06 8.39 2.85
CA VAL A 80 -3.51 8.62 2.89
C VAL A 80 -4.16 7.83 4.03
N LEU A 81 -4.90 8.53 4.90
CA LEU A 81 -5.70 7.91 5.95
C LEU A 81 -7.13 7.66 5.48
N ILE A 82 -7.59 6.42 5.56
CA ILE A 82 -8.96 6.02 5.19
C ILE A 82 -9.81 5.80 6.44
N ARG A 83 -10.91 6.54 6.58
CA ARG A 83 -11.79 6.47 7.76
C ARG A 83 -12.86 5.37 7.69
N THR A 84 -13.20 4.88 6.50
CA THR A 84 -14.38 4.01 6.33
C THR A 84 -13.98 2.63 5.81
N PRO A 85 -13.75 1.64 6.71
CA PRO A 85 -13.57 0.26 6.27
C PRO A 85 -14.91 -0.31 5.78
N THR A 86 -14.87 -1.07 4.70
CA THR A 86 -16.08 -1.69 4.16
C THR A 86 -16.52 -2.90 4.96
N LYS A 87 -17.80 -3.29 4.81
CA LYS A 87 -18.37 -4.49 5.44
C LYS A 87 -17.52 -5.74 5.16
N LYS A 88 -16.92 -5.81 3.97
CA LYS A 88 -16.04 -6.91 3.54
C LYS A 88 -14.71 -6.93 4.30
N MET A 89 -14.10 -5.77 4.58
CA MET A 89 -12.87 -5.66 5.39
C MET A 89 -13.08 -6.14 6.83
N ARG A 90 -14.24 -5.81 7.42
CA ARG A 90 -14.59 -6.25 8.78
C ARG A 90 -14.74 -7.77 8.89
N ALA A 91 -15.13 -8.46 7.81
CA ALA A 91 -15.38 -9.90 7.83
C ALA A 91 -14.10 -10.76 7.90
N ALA A 92 -12.94 -10.21 7.53
CA ALA A 92 -11.64 -10.91 7.60
C ALA A 92 -10.95 -10.76 8.98
N LEU A 93 -11.54 -9.96 9.87
CA LEU A 93 -11.04 -9.72 11.22
C LEU A 93 -11.83 -10.59 12.21
N PRO A 94 -11.26 -10.90 13.39
CA PRO A 94 -12.05 -11.53 14.43
C PRO A 94 -13.31 -10.72 14.74
N ALA A 95 -14.42 -11.43 14.99
CA ALA A 95 -15.70 -10.81 15.32
C ALA A 95 -15.62 -9.95 16.59
N GLU A 96 -14.68 -10.29 17.48
CA GLU A 96 -14.45 -9.60 18.75
C GLU A 96 -12.96 -9.33 18.96
N ILE A 97 -12.66 -8.18 19.56
CA ILE A 97 -11.32 -7.80 19.99
C ILE A 97 -11.38 -7.28 21.42
N GLY A 98 -10.33 -7.54 22.20
CA GLY A 98 -10.22 -6.98 23.54
C GLY A 98 -10.13 -5.46 23.49
N MET A 99 -10.81 -4.78 24.41
CA MET A 99 -10.79 -3.31 24.49
C MET A 99 -9.36 -2.76 24.59
N SER A 100 -8.47 -3.43 25.32
CA SER A 100 -7.06 -3.05 25.40
C SER A 100 -6.33 -3.08 24.05
N HIS A 101 -6.61 -4.08 23.21
CA HIS A 101 -6.06 -4.15 21.85
C HIS A 101 -6.66 -3.09 20.94
N HIS A 102 -7.97 -2.81 21.07
CA HIS A 102 -8.62 -1.74 20.32
C HIS A 102 -8.01 -0.38 20.64
N VAL A 103 -7.93 -0.03 21.93
CA VAL A 103 -7.35 1.24 22.40
C VAL A 103 -5.90 1.36 21.94
N TRP A 104 -5.10 0.30 22.08
CA TRP A 104 -3.71 0.28 21.62
C TRP A 104 -3.59 0.53 20.11
N ASN A 105 -4.30 -0.23 19.28
CA ASN A 105 -4.21 -0.06 17.83
C ASN A 105 -4.70 1.32 17.38
N CYS A 106 -5.73 1.88 18.03
CA CYS A 106 -6.18 3.24 17.78
C CYS A 106 -5.12 4.28 18.18
N SER A 107 -4.42 4.11 19.30
CA SER A 107 -3.33 5.00 19.70
C SER A 107 -2.17 4.94 18.70
N GLN A 108 -1.82 3.74 18.22
CA GLN A 108 -0.75 3.59 17.22
C GLN A 108 -1.14 4.20 15.87
N ALA A 109 -2.41 4.12 15.46
CA ALA A 109 -2.90 4.82 14.26
C ALA A 109 -2.77 6.34 14.40
N GLY A 110 -3.09 6.91 15.57
CA GLY A 110 -2.85 8.33 15.86
C GLY A 110 -1.37 8.69 15.84
N ALA A 111 -0.52 7.86 16.45
CA ALA A 111 0.93 8.04 16.47
C ALA A 111 1.55 8.00 15.06
N LEU A 112 1.06 7.11 14.18
CA LEU A 112 1.48 7.08 12.77
C LEU A 112 1.22 8.41 12.09
N VAL A 113 0.01 8.96 12.22
CA VAL A 113 -0.36 10.25 11.62
C VAL A 113 0.50 11.37 12.18
N ALA A 114 0.66 11.45 13.51
CA ALA A 114 1.49 12.46 14.15
C ALA A 114 2.95 12.39 13.68
N SER A 115 3.50 11.18 13.59
CA SER A 115 4.89 10.95 13.15
C SER A 115 5.12 11.40 11.72
N VAL A 116 4.18 11.11 10.80
CA VAL A 116 4.26 11.57 9.41
C VAL A 116 4.22 13.11 9.34
N LEU A 117 3.34 13.75 10.10
CA LEU A 117 3.22 15.21 10.12
C LEU A 117 4.45 15.92 10.70
N GLN A 118 5.12 15.28 11.67
CA GLN A 118 6.31 15.82 12.33
C GLN A 118 7.62 15.47 11.62
N GLY A 119 7.58 14.54 10.65
CA GLY A 119 8.79 13.98 10.06
C GLY A 119 9.57 13.06 11.01
N ASP A 120 8.91 12.52 12.04
CA ASP A 120 9.52 11.60 13.00
C ASP A 120 9.56 10.17 12.44
N LEU A 121 10.67 9.81 11.79
CA LEU A 121 10.86 8.47 11.23
C LEU A 121 10.93 7.37 12.29
N VAL A 122 11.42 7.70 13.50
CA VAL A 122 11.53 6.74 14.60
C VAL A 122 10.15 6.42 15.16
N GLY A 123 9.34 7.46 15.41
CA GLY A 123 7.94 7.32 15.82
C GLY A 123 7.11 6.57 14.77
N LEU A 124 7.31 6.90 13.48
CA LEU A 124 6.65 6.23 12.36
C LEU A 124 6.94 4.72 12.38
N GLY A 125 8.22 4.34 12.45
CA GLY A 125 8.63 2.93 12.46
C GLY A 125 8.11 2.16 13.69
N LYS A 126 8.18 2.77 14.88
CA LYS A 126 7.65 2.17 16.11
C LYS A 126 6.14 1.94 16.02
N ALA A 127 5.39 2.96 15.62
CA ALA A 127 3.93 2.87 15.51
C ALA A 127 3.51 1.85 14.45
N LEU A 128 4.19 1.84 13.29
CA LEU A 128 3.97 0.89 12.19
C LEU A 128 4.18 -0.57 12.62
N SER A 129 5.15 -0.84 13.51
CA SER A 129 5.50 -2.19 13.95
C SER A 129 4.66 -2.74 15.09
N SER A 130 3.70 -1.96 15.59
CA SER A 130 3.04 -2.19 16.89
C SER A 130 1.62 -2.75 16.80
N ASP A 131 1.20 -3.30 15.66
CA ASP A 131 -0.13 -3.89 15.49
C ASP A 131 -0.32 -5.13 16.38
N ARG A 132 -1.34 -5.12 17.24
CA ARG A 132 -1.71 -6.25 18.13
C ARG A 132 -2.92 -7.05 17.65
N ILE A 133 -3.52 -6.69 16.52
CA ILE A 133 -4.77 -7.28 16.02
C ILE A 133 -4.54 -8.08 14.75
N VAL A 134 -3.93 -7.49 13.72
CA VAL A 134 -3.88 -8.08 12.36
C VAL A 134 -2.55 -8.81 12.12
N GLU A 135 -1.42 -8.14 12.32
CA GLU A 135 -0.08 -8.70 12.07
C GLU A 135 0.17 -9.99 12.85
N PRO A 136 -0.16 -10.13 14.16
CA PRO A 136 0.10 -11.37 14.90
C PRO A 136 -0.63 -12.60 14.32
N LYS A 137 -1.74 -12.38 13.60
CA LYS A 137 -2.50 -13.45 12.92
C LYS A 137 -1.99 -13.70 11.51
N ARG A 138 -1.48 -12.67 10.82
CA ARG A 138 -1.01 -12.77 9.43
C ARG A 138 0.44 -13.23 9.31
N ALA A 139 1.32 -12.77 10.19
CA ALA A 139 2.75 -13.09 10.11
C ALA A 139 3.03 -14.60 10.10
N PRO A 140 2.35 -15.46 10.89
CA PRO A 140 2.57 -16.91 10.81
C PRO A 140 2.15 -17.55 9.47
N LEU A 141 1.30 -16.88 8.68
CA LEU A 141 0.88 -17.36 7.36
C LEU A 141 1.90 -17.06 6.26
N ILE A 142 2.89 -16.21 6.54
CA ILE A 142 3.95 -15.83 5.61
C ILE A 142 5.25 -16.50 6.08
N PRO A 143 5.77 -17.51 5.36
CA PRO A 143 6.99 -18.21 5.75
C PRO A 143 8.17 -17.24 5.99
N GLY A 144 8.80 -17.35 7.15
CA GLY A 144 9.96 -16.52 7.53
C GLY A 144 9.65 -15.08 7.97
N MET A 145 8.38 -14.62 7.97
CA MET A 145 8.05 -13.21 8.22
C MET A 145 8.49 -12.70 9.61
N VAL A 146 8.41 -13.55 10.64
CA VAL A 146 8.87 -13.20 12.00
C VAL A 146 10.38 -12.94 12.01
N GLY A 147 11.13 -13.83 11.36
CA GLY A 147 12.58 -13.70 11.15
C GLY A 147 12.96 -12.45 10.38
N VAL A 148 12.25 -12.17 9.28
CA VAL A 148 12.43 -10.97 8.45
C VAL A 148 12.23 -9.70 9.27
N LYS A 149 11.17 -9.63 10.08
CA LYS A 149 10.93 -8.48 10.95
C LYS A 149 12.06 -8.29 11.96
N LYS A 150 12.54 -9.38 12.56
CA LYS A 150 13.68 -9.35 13.47
C LYS A 150 14.95 -8.86 12.77
N ALA A 151 15.30 -9.45 11.62
CA ALA A 151 16.48 -9.11 10.83
C ALA A 151 16.47 -7.64 10.40
N ALA A 152 15.30 -7.11 9.99
CA ALA A 152 15.16 -5.70 9.63
C ALA A 152 15.49 -4.76 10.82
N LEU A 153 14.97 -5.07 12.00
CA LEU A 153 15.19 -4.25 13.21
C LEU A 153 16.64 -4.35 13.69
N GLU A 154 17.25 -5.54 13.64
CA GLU A 154 18.66 -5.74 13.98
C GLU A 154 19.61 -5.02 13.00
N ALA A 155 19.20 -4.88 11.74
CA ALA A 155 19.91 -4.11 10.71
C ALA A 155 19.67 -2.59 10.80
N GLY A 156 18.92 -2.11 11.80
CA GLY A 156 18.73 -0.68 12.05
C GLY A 156 17.50 -0.05 11.40
N ALA A 157 16.53 -0.83 10.92
CA ALA A 157 15.22 -0.28 10.57
C ALA A 157 14.52 0.29 11.80
N PHE A 158 13.83 1.43 11.65
CA PHE A 158 13.01 2.00 12.72
C PHE A 158 11.72 1.22 12.97
N GLY A 159 11.30 0.44 11.97
CA GLY A 159 10.13 -0.41 12.04
C GLY A 159 10.03 -1.34 10.84
N CYS A 160 9.29 -2.44 11.01
CA CYS A 160 9.00 -3.39 9.95
C CYS A 160 7.63 -4.04 10.18
N THR A 161 6.85 -4.16 9.10
CA THR A 161 5.54 -4.84 9.09
C THR A 161 5.26 -5.50 7.74
N ILE A 162 4.10 -6.15 7.62
CA ILE A 162 3.60 -6.74 6.37
C ILE A 162 3.02 -5.62 5.49
N SER A 163 3.40 -5.57 4.22
CA SER A 163 2.78 -4.67 3.24
C SER A 163 1.45 -5.25 2.74
N GLY A 164 0.36 -4.52 2.98
CA GLY A 164 -0.98 -4.90 2.54
C GLY A 164 -1.41 -6.26 3.12
N ALA A 165 -1.72 -7.21 2.23
CA ALA A 165 -2.06 -8.59 2.61
C ALA A 165 -0.83 -9.52 2.72
N GLY A 166 0.37 -9.05 2.39
CA GLY A 166 1.55 -9.88 2.19
C GLY A 166 1.62 -10.52 0.79
N PRO A 167 2.67 -11.31 0.51
CA PRO A 167 3.76 -11.69 1.42
C PRO A 167 4.87 -10.64 1.57
N THR A 168 4.81 -9.51 0.86
CA THR A 168 5.83 -8.46 0.95
C THR A 168 5.93 -7.88 2.37
N ALA A 169 7.15 -7.66 2.84
CA ALA A 169 7.47 -6.90 4.05
C ALA A 169 7.91 -5.48 3.69
N VAL A 170 7.66 -4.52 4.58
CA VAL A 170 8.11 -3.13 4.43
C VAL A 170 8.81 -2.67 5.69
N ALA A 171 9.94 -1.97 5.53
CA ALA A 171 10.73 -1.42 6.62
C ALA A 171 10.91 0.10 6.46
N VAL A 172 11.01 0.81 7.58
CA VAL A 172 11.23 2.27 7.62
C VAL A 172 12.70 2.54 7.94
N VAL A 173 13.36 3.33 7.10
CA VAL A 173 14.78 3.73 7.21
C VAL A 173 14.93 5.23 6.91
N ASP A 174 16.08 5.82 7.27
CA ASP A 174 16.41 7.24 7.04
C ASP A 174 17.27 7.51 5.80
N SER A 175 17.86 6.47 5.20
CA SER A 175 18.84 6.61 4.13
C SER A 175 18.77 5.44 3.15
N GLU A 176 19.24 5.69 1.93
CA GLU A 176 19.25 4.69 0.88
C GLU A 176 20.24 3.56 1.19
N ASP A 177 21.45 3.90 1.65
CA ASP A 177 22.48 2.94 2.03
C ASP A 177 22.00 1.99 3.16
N ARG A 178 21.41 2.54 4.23
CA ARG A 178 20.79 1.71 5.29
C ARG A 178 19.64 0.88 4.73
N GLY A 179 18.86 1.44 3.81
CA GLY A 179 17.77 0.72 3.14
C GLY A 179 18.27 -0.49 2.36
N VAL A 180 19.41 -0.38 1.68
CA VAL A 180 20.04 -1.49 0.95
C VAL A 180 20.49 -2.56 1.93
N GLU A 181 21.22 -2.19 2.99
CA GLU A 181 21.68 -3.14 4.02
C GLU A 181 20.51 -3.87 4.69
N VAL A 182 19.51 -3.13 5.15
CA VAL A 182 18.28 -3.70 5.74
C VAL A 182 17.59 -4.64 4.76
N GLY A 183 17.48 -4.24 3.49
CA GLY A 183 16.87 -5.03 2.42
C GLY A 183 17.58 -6.36 2.20
N GLU A 184 18.92 -6.37 2.17
CA GLU A 184 19.73 -7.58 2.05
C GLU A 184 19.49 -8.54 3.21
N ARG A 185 19.47 -8.04 4.46
CA ARG A 185 19.18 -8.86 5.65
C ARG A 185 17.77 -9.45 5.63
N MET A 186 16.79 -8.67 5.16
CA MET A 186 15.41 -9.14 4.99
C MET A 186 15.32 -10.25 3.94
N VAL A 187 15.99 -10.10 2.79
CA VAL A 187 16.01 -11.12 1.72
C VAL A 187 16.67 -12.40 2.22
N GLU A 188 17.79 -12.28 2.93
CA GLU A 188 18.49 -13.42 3.52
C GLU A 188 17.60 -14.16 4.55
N ALA A 189 16.86 -13.43 5.39
CA ALA A 189 15.94 -14.01 6.37
C ALA A 189 14.77 -14.74 5.69
N PHE A 190 14.18 -14.16 4.63
CA PHE A 190 13.14 -14.83 3.84
C PHE A 190 13.63 -16.16 3.24
N TRP A 191 14.88 -16.19 2.77
CA TRP A 191 15.50 -17.40 2.26
C TRP A 191 15.75 -18.43 3.36
N LYS A 192 16.46 -18.05 4.42
CA LYS A 192 16.90 -18.96 5.49
C LYS A 192 15.74 -19.52 6.33
N GLU A 193 14.77 -18.68 6.68
CA GLU A 193 13.69 -19.05 7.60
C GLU A 193 12.39 -19.42 6.86
N GLY A 194 12.16 -18.85 5.69
CA GLY A 194 10.93 -19.04 4.92
C GLY A 194 11.08 -19.94 3.69
N ASN A 195 12.31 -20.25 3.25
CA ASN A 195 12.58 -20.84 1.94
C ASN A 195 11.91 -20.07 0.78
N LEU A 196 11.85 -18.73 0.91
CA LEU A 196 11.24 -17.84 -0.08
C LEU A 196 12.33 -17.08 -0.83
N LYS A 197 12.21 -17.05 -2.16
CA LYS A 197 12.99 -16.15 -3.00
C LYS A 197 12.37 -14.76 -2.91
N ALA A 198 13.17 -13.77 -2.50
CA ALA A 198 12.74 -12.39 -2.35
C ALA A 198 13.70 -11.44 -3.07
N VAL A 199 13.20 -10.25 -3.38
CA VAL A 199 14.00 -9.12 -3.87
C VAL A 199 13.67 -7.91 -3.02
N ALA A 200 14.68 -7.09 -2.74
CA ALA A 200 14.51 -5.83 -2.00
C ALA A 200 14.62 -4.64 -2.96
N MET A 201 13.90 -3.57 -2.64
CA MET A 201 14.04 -2.29 -3.32
C MET A 201 13.88 -1.16 -2.31
N VAL A 202 14.72 -0.14 -2.40
CA VAL A 202 14.61 1.07 -1.60
C VAL A 202 13.85 2.12 -2.40
N LYS A 203 12.79 2.67 -1.80
CA LYS A 203 11.94 3.69 -2.44
C LYS A 203 11.59 4.78 -1.45
N ARG A 204 11.46 6.00 -1.99
CA ARG A 204 10.88 7.14 -1.26
C ARG A 204 9.37 7.16 -1.49
N LEU A 205 8.65 7.79 -0.58
CA LEU A 205 7.21 8.03 -0.74
C LEU A 205 6.95 8.83 -2.03
N ASP A 206 6.18 8.27 -2.95
CA ASP A 206 5.69 9.02 -4.12
C ASP A 206 4.65 10.03 -3.64
N ARG A 207 4.89 11.33 -3.86
CA ARG A 207 4.01 12.42 -3.42
C ARG A 207 3.01 12.88 -4.48
N VAL A 208 3.09 12.31 -5.69
CA VAL A 208 2.33 12.74 -6.86
C VAL A 208 1.21 11.75 -7.17
N GLY A 209 1.48 10.45 -7.02
CA GLY A 209 0.57 9.40 -7.44
C GLY A 209 0.50 9.26 -8.97
N ALA A 210 -0.62 8.75 -9.45
CA ALA A 210 -0.88 8.51 -10.86
C ALA A 210 -0.91 9.83 -11.65
N ARG A 211 -0.18 9.85 -12.76
CA ARG A 211 0.06 11.06 -13.56
C ARG A 211 0.25 10.71 -15.03
N LEU A 212 -0.02 11.68 -15.89
CA LEU A 212 0.32 11.59 -17.30
C LEU A 212 1.85 11.58 -17.47
N VAL A 213 2.37 10.56 -18.15
CA VAL A 213 3.82 10.42 -18.42
C VAL A 213 4.23 10.95 -19.80
N GLY A 214 3.26 11.10 -20.71
CA GLY A 214 3.46 11.66 -22.04
C GLY A 214 2.16 11.67 -22.82
N SER A 215 2.06 12.58 -23.80
CA SER A 215 0.98 12.61 -24.78
C SER A 215 1.57 12.85 -26.16
N VAL A 216 1.00 12.21 -27.17
CA VAL A 216 1.26 12.58 -28.56
C VAL A 216 0.23 13.67 -28.90
N PRO A 217 0.66 14.88 -29.33
CA PRO A 217 -0.26 15.89 -29.83
C PRO A 217 -1.12 15.29 -30.94
N ARG A 218 -2.43 15.49 -30.85
CA ARG A 218 -3.35 15.13 -31.94
C ARG A 218 -3.26 16.13 -33.07
#